data_AF-I3Y9W7-F1
#
_entry.id   AF-I3Y9W7-F1
#
_cell.length_a   1.000
_cell.length_b   1.000
_cell.length_c   1.000
_cell.angle_alpha   90.00
_cell.angle_beta   90.00
_cell.angle_gamma   90.00
#
_symmetry.space_group_name_H-M   'P 1'
#
loop_
_entity.id
_entity.type
_entity.pdbx_description
1 polymer ?
#
loop_
_entity_poly.entity_id
_entity_poly.type
_entity_poly.pdbx_seq_one_letter_code
_entity_poly.pdbx_strand_id
1 'polypeptide(L)'
;MKKYLLPLSFAVTGLIAAGNAMATPYIINTALSGIAANFDGVITAAGSTVSTTQVVLGQSVYGYTDKDGNAATVTVSRPNGGTFAADDSYPGMSGASWGISPTTFYDLTGQIDGFGSGLTFTFSSAVNAFGFEVGDWATCCTYNTRDASTVATYGVPVTGSGLWIAFDGGAATLPANALSDNDNPGYVATGQYVNFIGAIDSSSYFSSVTFFGDGYGEYLVAGGTLRFASVALDSVDDDGAVNVPEPASIALLGLGLVGFVASRRRKTA
;
A
#
# COMPACT_ATOMS: atom_id res chain seq x y z
N MET A 1 -51.24 44.04 33.64
CA MET A 1 -51.60 42.64 33.30
C MET A 1 -50.39 41.96 32.70
N LYS A 2 -49.89 40.91 33.35
CA LYS A 2 -48.79 40.04 32.90
C LYS A 2 -49.19 39.29 31.63
N LYS A 3 -48.28 39.18 30.65
CA LYS A 3 -48.13 37.96 29.82
C LYS A 3 -46.64 37.73 29.53
N TYR A 4 -46.12 36.69 30.15
CA TYR A 4 -44.84 36.06 29.85
C TYR A 4 -44.92 35.34 28.51
N LEU A 5 -43.85 35.36 27.72
CA LEU A 5 -43.54 34.31 26.73
C LEU A 5 -42.01 34.29 26.56
N LEU A 6 -41.37 33.31 27.21
CA LEU A 6 -40.05 32.80 26.83
C LEU A 6 -40.18 32.03 25.52
N PRO A 7 -39.15 32.05 24.65
CA PRO A 7 -38.81 30.91 23.84
C PRO A 7 -37.52 30.26 24.35
N LEU A 8 -37.71 28.99 24.67
CA LEU A 8 -36.73 27.94 24.92
C LEU A 8 -35.89 27.71 23.66
N SER A 9 -34.56 27.82 23.73
CA SER A 9 -33.67 27.31 22.69
C SER A 9 -32.71 26.31 23.30
N PHE A 10 -32.95 25.04 22.96
CA PHE A 10 -32.09 23.89 23.22
C PHE A 10 -30.73 24.10 22.54
N ALA A 11 -29.65 24.10 23.32
CA ALA A 11 -28.31 23.86 22.79
C ALA A 11 -28.00 22.36 22.92
N VAL A 12 -28.10 21.65 21.81
CA VAL A 12 -27.61 20.27 21.68
C VAL A 12 -26.10 20.36 21.49
N THR A 13 -25.34 20.14 22.56
CA THR A 13 -23.89 19.94 22.45
C THR A 13 -23.65 18.47 22.12
N GLY A 14 -23.61 18.14 20.83
CA GLY A 14 -23.14 16.83 20.37
C GLY A 14 -21.63 16.75 20.57
N LEU A 15 -21.17 16.06 21.61
CA LEU A 15 -19.80 15.57 21.64
C LEU A 15 -19.69 14.48 20.57
N ILE A 16 -19.11 14.84 19.42
CA ILE A 16 -18.60 13.86 18.48
C ILE A 16 -17.35 13.29 19.13
N ALA A 17 -17.47 12.10 19.71
CA ALA A 17 -16.31 11.29 20.02
C ALA A 17 -15.71 10.86 18.67
N ALA A 18 -14.70 11.60 18.21
CA ALA A 18 -13.82 11.12 17.15
C ALA A 18 -13.05 9.93 17.74
N GLY A 19 -13.53 8.72 17.47
CA GLY A 19 -12.67 7.54 17.59
C GLY A 19 -11.54 7.73 16.59
N ASN A 20 -10.29 7.64 17.05
CA ASN A 20 -9.15 7.55 16.15
C ASN A 20 -9.28 6.21 15.41
N ALA A 21 -9.98 6.20 14.28
CA ALA A 21 -9.75 5.18 13.28
C ALA A 21 -8.34 5.47 12.74
N MET A 22 -7.37 4.62 13.10
CA MET A 22 -6.10 4.62 12.39
C MET A 22 -6.45 4.28 10.94
N ALA A 23 -6.23 5.20 10.01
CA ALA A 23 -6.52 4.95 8.61
C ALA A 23 -5.74 3.70 8.18
N THR A 24 -6.46 2.71 7.65
CA THR A 24 -5.84 1.48 7.14
C THR A 24 -5.13 1.78 5.83
N PRO A 25 -3.96 1.20 5.57
CA PRO A 25 -3.28 1.40 4.28
C PRO A 25 -4.18 0.99 3.11
N TYR A 26 -4.16 1.76 2.03
CA TYR A 26 -4.74 1.35 0.76
C TYR A 26 -3.86 0.28 0.13
N ILE A 27 -4.36 -0.96 0.11
CA ILE A 27 -3.66 -2.14 -0.40
C ILE A 27 -4.12 -2.45 -1.82
N ILE A 28 -3.17 -2.73 -2.71
CA ILE A 28 -3.41 -2.92 -4.14
C ILE A 28 -2.93 -4.31 -4.54
N ASN A 29 -3.82 -5.08 -5.15
CA ASN A 29 -3.51 -6.27 -5.95
C ASN A 29 -4.14 -6.09 -7.34
N THR A 30 -3.32 -5.91 -8.37
CA THR A 30 -3.80 -5.61 -9.73
C THR A 30 -2.92 -6.25 -10.80
N ALA A 31 -3.42 -6.36 -12.03
CA ALA A 31 -2.60 -6.76 -13.17
C ALA A 31 -1.52 -5.70 -13.43
N LEU A 32 -0.41 -6.07 -14.08
CA LEU A 32 0.65 -5.10 -14.38
C LEU A 32 0.17 -3.90 -15.22
N SER A 33 -0.83 -4.11 -16.09
CA SER A 33 -1.48 -3.04 -16.86
C SER A 33 -2.30 -2.06 -16.00
N GLY A 34 -2.65 -2.46 -14.78
CA GLY A 34 -3.43 -1.67 -13.83
C GLY A 34 -2.59 -0.76 -12.93
N ILE A 35 -1.25 -0.88 -12.92
CA ILE A 35 -0.37 -0.13 -12.02
C ILE A 35 -0.57 1.38 -12.16
N ALA A 36 -0.60 1.87 -13.40
CA ALA A 36 -0.75 3.30 -13.67
C ALA A 36 -2.04 3.89 -13.09
N ALA A 37 -3.13 3.12 -13.09
CA ALA A 37 -4.43 3.57 -12.58
C ALA A 37 -4.55 3.43 -11.07
N ASN A 38 -4.02 2.35 -10.49
CA ASN A 38 -4.28 1.98 -9.09
C ASN A 38 -3.17 2.41 -8.12
N PHE A 39 -1.94 2.63 -8.59
CA PHE A 39 -0.82 3.05 -7.74
C PHE A 39 -0.26 4.41 -8.17
N ASP A 40 0.29 4.49 -9.39
CA ASP A 40 0.95 5.73 -9.85
C ASP A 40 -0.03 6.91 -9.95
N GLY A 41 -1.25 6.63 -10.41
CA GLY A 41 -2.33 7.60 -10.53
C GLY A 41 -2.79 8.15 -9.19
N VAL A 42 -2.90 7.29 -8.16
CA VAL A 42 -3.29 7.70 -6.80
C VAL A 42 -2.20 8.59 -6.19
N ILE A 43 -0.93 8.19 -6.29
CA ILE A 43 0.21 8.98 -5.81
C ILE A 43 0.29 10.34 -6.50
N THR A 44 0.10 10.36 -7.82
CA THR A 44 0.11 11.60 -8.61
C THR A 44 -1.06 12.50 -8.23
N ALA A 45 -2.25 11.93 -8.05
CA ALA A 45 -3.44 12.67 -7.61
C ALA A 45 -3.26 13.25 -6.20
N ALA A 46 -2.53 12.56 -5.32
CA ALA A 46 -2.12 13.07 -3.99
C ALA A 46 -1.03 14.16 -4.05
N GLY A 47 -0.57 14.55 -5.24
CA GLY A 47 0.41 15.61 -5.45
C GLY A 47 1.88 15.17 -5.32
N SER A 48 2.15 13.86 -5.28
CA SER A 48 3.48 13.29 -5.16
C SER A 48 3.97 12.68 -6.49
N THR A 49 5.21 12.19 -6.50
CA THR A 49 5.82 11.53 -7.66
C THR A 49 6.28 10.12 -7.29
N VAL A 50 6.23 9.22 -8.28
CA VAL A 50 6.73 7.85 -8.14
C VAL A 50 8.18 7.79 -8.60
N SER A 51 9.07 7.40 -7.70
CA SER A 51 10.43 6.98 -8.05
C SER A 51 10.41 5.48 -8.38
N THR A 52 11.15 5.07 -9.40
CA THR A 52 11.22 3.66 -9.80
C THR A 52 12.65 3.20 -9.97
N THR A 53 12.92 1.93 -9.66
CA THR A 53 14.19 1.29 -9.98
C THR A 53 13.95 -0.15 -10.43
N GLN A 54 14.68 -0.60 -11.45
CA GLN A 54 14.58 -1.97 -11.92
C GLN A 54 15.46 -2.87 -11.05
N VAL A 55 14.91 -4.03 -10.67
CA VAL A 55 15.64 -5.09 -9.98
C VAL A 55 16.63 -5.71 -10.95
N VAL A 56 17.87 -5.95 -10.48
CA VAL A 56 18.99 -6.43 -11.29
C VAL A 56 19.57 -7.67 -10.64
N LEU A 57 19.81 -8.71 -11.45
CA LEU A 57 20.37 -9.96 -11.01
C LEU A 57 21.70 -9.74 -10.26
N GLY A 58 21.86 -10.40 -9.12
CA GLY A 58 23.03 -10.29 -8.26
C GLY A 58 23.07 -9.03 -7.37
N GLN A 59 22.03 -8.20 -7.37
CA GLN A 59 21.95 -7.01 -6.52
C GLN A 59 20.91 -7.16 -5.40
N SER A 60 21.22 -6.54 -4.26
CA SER A 60 20.37 -6.50 -3.06
C SER A 60 20.17 -5.09 -2.52
N VAL A 61 20.74 -4.07 -3.18
CA VAL A 61 20.64 -2.66 -2.77
C VAL A 61 20.33 -1.83 -4.00
N TYR A 62 19.29 -1.01 -3.93
CA TYR A 62 18.83 -0.20 -5.05
C TYR A 62 18.66 1.25 -4.64
N GLY A 63 19.09 2.16 -5.51
CA GLY A 63 18.89 3.59 -5.31
C GLY A 63 17.48 4.03 -5.70
N TYR A 64 16.95 5.02 -4.98
CA TYR A 64 15.75 5.79 -5.34
C TYR A 64 15.91 7.25 -4.91
N THR A 65 15.03 8.12 -5.38
CA THR A 65 14.97 9.52 -4.94
C THR A 65 13.85 9.68 -3.92
N ASP A 66 14.18 10.24 -2.75
CA ASP A 66 13.20 10.49 -1.70
C ASP A 66 12.33 11.74 -1.96
N LYS A 67 11.37 12.00 -1.08
CA LYS A 67 10.42 13.11 -1.19
C LYS A 67 11.06 14.50 -1.23
N ASP A 68 12.26 14.64 -0.70
CA ASP A 68 13.00 15.89 -0.62
C ASP A 68 14.02 16.02 -1.77
N GLY A 69 14.02 15.05 -2.70
CA GLY A 69 14.93 15.01 -3.85
C GLY A 69 16.31 14.46 -3.54
N ASN A 70 16.52 13.85 -2.36
CA ASN A 70 17.81 13.27 -1.98
C ASN A 70 17.95 11.84 -2.49
N ALA A 71 19.20 11.42 -2.71
CA ALA A 71 19.51 10.03 -2.99
C ALA A 71 19.30 9.17 -1.74
N ALA A 72 18.53 8.10 -1.88
CA ALA A 72 18.26 7.11 -0.85
C ALA A 72 18.43 5.70 -1.42
N THR A 73 18.42 4.70 -0.55
CA THR A 73 18.59 3.29 -0.91
C THR A 73 17.57 2.40 -0.23
N VAL A 74 17.10 1.39 -0.94
CA VAL A 74 16.41 0.24 -0.33
C VAL A 74 17.38 -0.95 -0.30
N THR A 75 17.52 -1.57 0.85
CA THR A 75 18.26 -2.83 1.03
C THR A 75 17.27 -3.98 1.13
N VAL A 76 17.54 -5.08 0.43
CA VAL A 76 16.72 -6.27 0.43
C VAL A 76 17.42 -7.39 1.18
N SER A 77 16.73 -7.95 2.17
CA SER A 77 17.17 -9.10 2.95
C SER A 77 16.06 -10.13 3.03
N ARG A 78 16.38 -11.34 3.48
CA ARG A 78 15.38 -12.26 4.00
C ARG A 78 14.94 -11.80 5.40
N PRO A 79 13.70 -12.11 5.81
CA PRO A 79 13.22 -11.82 7.16
C PRO A 79 14.05 -12.49 8.28
N ASN A 80 14.81 -13.53 7.96
CA ASN A 80 15.75 -14.19 8.88
C ASN A 80 17.12 -13.48 9.01
N GLY A 81 17.31 -12.31 8.40
CA GLY A 81 18.45 -11.41 8.66
C GLY A 81 19.62 -11.48 7.67
N GLY A 82 19.53 -12.27 6.60
CA GLY A 82 20.56 -12.33 5.55
C GLY A 82 20.24 -11.42 4.36
N THR A 83 21.20 -10.60 3.90
CA THR A 83 21.07 -9.88 2.63
C THR A 83 20.80 -10.86 1.49
N PHE A 84 19.83 -10.54 0.62
CA PHE A 84 19.41 -11.46 -0.43
C PHE A 84 19.42 -10.74 -1.78
N ALA A 85 20.33 -11.19 -2.64
CA ALA A 85 20.45 -10.66 -3.99
C ALA A 85 19.39 -11.28 -4.90
N ALA A 86 18.89 -10.52 -5.87
CA ALA A 86 18.00 -11.05 -6.89
C ALA A 86 18.71 -12.18 -7.63
N ASP A 87 18.06 -13.33 -7.72
CA ASP A 87 18.64 -14.59 -8.15
C ASP A 87 17.89 -15.22 -9.33
N ASP A 88 16.80 -14.60 -9.77
CA ASP A 88 15.91 -15.13 -10.79
C ASP A 88 15.42 -14.07 -11.79
N SER A 89 14.65 -14.50 -12.78
CA SER A 89 13.87 -13.65 -13.68
C SER A 89 12.64 -14.41 -14.14
N TYR A 90 11.48 -13.76 -14.11
CA TYR A 90 10.22 -14.40 -14.50
C TYR A 90 9.60 -13.74 -15.75
N PRO A 91 9.14 -14.53 -16.74
CA PRO A 91 8.56 -13.99 -17.96
C PRO A 91 7.36 -13.06 -17.70
N GLY A 92 7.39 -11.88 -18.28
CA GLY A 92 6.34 -10.86 -18.14
C GLY A 92 6.58 -9.84 -17.03
N MET A 93 7.58 -10.06 -16.15
CA MET A 93 8.05 -9.04 -15.22
C MET A 93 9.02 -8.07 -15.91
N SER A 94 9.12 -6.85 -15.40
CA SER A 94 9.90 -5.76 -15.99
C SER A 94 11.38 -5.74 -15.59
N GLY A 95 11.84 -6.66 -14.75
CA GLY A 95 13.20 -6.74 -14.21
C GLY A 95 13.49 -8.12 -13.61
N ALA A 96 14.64 -8.26 -12.96
CA ALA A 96 14.99 -9.48 -12.24
C ALA A 96 14.08 -9.68 -11.01
N SER A 97 14.18 -10.84 -10.38
CA SER A 97 13.35 -11.19 -9.24
C SER A 97 14.11 -11.99 -8.20
N TRP A 98 13.52 -12.07 -7.01
CA TRP A 98 13.95 -12.92 -5.91
C TRP A 98 13.05 -14.15 -5.84
N GLY A 99 13.65 -15.32 -5.69
CA GLY A 99 12.95 -16.55 -5.32
C GLY A 99 12.43 -16.51 -3.88
N ILE A 100 11.11 -16.54 -3.72
CA ILE A 100 10.42 -16.46 -2.43
C ILE A 100 9.38 -17.58 -2.23
N SER A 101 9.50 -18.66 -3.02
CA SER A 101 8.67 -19.86 -2.90
C SER A 101 8.53 -20.30 -1.44
N PRO A 102 7.31 -20.36 -0.88
CA PRO A 102 7.11 -20.71 0.52
C PRO A 102 7.59 -22.13 0.80
N THR A 103 8.43 -22.29 1.82
CA THR A 103 8.94 -23.59 2.26
C THR A 103 9.05 -23.64 3.78
N THR A 104 8.71 -24.81 4.32
CA THR A 104 8.80 -25.07 5.77
C THR A 104 10.23 -25.03 6.30
N PHE A 105 11.22 -25.13 5.41
CA PHE A 105 12.64 -25.03 5.77
C PHE A 105 13.01 -23.65 6.33
N TYR A 106 12.29 -22.59 5.94
CA TYR A 106 12.55 -21.23 6.39
C TYR A 106 11.54 -20.72 7.43
N ASP A 107 10.62 -21.55 7.91
CA ASP A 107 9.63 -21.11 8.88
C ASP A 107 10.27 -20.65 10.18
N LEU A 108 9.75 -19.54 10.68
CA LEU A 108 10.19 -18.94 11.93
C LEU A 108 9.10 -19.17 12.97
N THR A 109 9.47 -19.78 14.11
CA THR A 109 8.53 -20.05 15.20
C THR A 109 7.79 -18.78 15.63
N GLY A 110 6.46 -18.86 15.68
CA GLY A 110 5.60 -17.76 16.10
C GLY A 110 5.36 -16.69 15.03
N GLN A 111 5.74 -16.96 13.78
CA GLN A 111 5.36 -16.18 12.62
C GLN A 111 4.33 -16.92 11.77
N ILE A 112 3.72 -16.21 10.82
CA ILE A 112 2.89 -16.83 9.79
C ILE A 112 3.77 -17.79 8.98
N ASP A 113 3.25 -18.97 8.70
CA ASP A 113 3.84 -19.97 7.80
C ASP A 113 4.31 -19.33 6.48
N GLY A 114 5.53 -19.67 6.04
CA GLY A 114 6.15 -19.10 4.84
C GLY A 114 6.88 -17.77 5.04
N PHE A 115 6.70 -17.09 6.18
CA PHE A 115 7.28 -15.76 6.46
C PHE A 115 8.79 -15.68 6.18
N GLY A 116 9.59 -16.65 6.63
CA GLY A 116 11.04 -16.61 6.43
C GLY A 116 11.50 -16.83 4.98
N SER A 117 10.62 -17.28 4.08
CA SER A 117 10.90 -17.41 2.64
C SER A 117 10.84 -16.07 1.91
N GLY A 118 10.20 -15.06 2.51
CA GLY A 118 9.94 -13.76 1.90
C GLY A 118 11.14 -12.81 1.83
N LEU A 119 10.81 -11.54 1.69
CA LEU A 119 11.73 -10.40 1.58
C LEU A 119 11.40 -9.35 2.62
N THR A 120 12.43 -8.73 3.17
CA THR A 120 12.35 -7.48 3.91
C THR A 120 13.09 -6.41 3.12
N PHE A 121 12.36 -5.35 2.76
CA PHE A 121 12.86 -4.13 2.17
C PHE A 121 13.10 -3.13 3.29
N THR A 122 14.32 -2.62 3.43
CA THR A 122 14.67 -1.60 4.42
C THR A 122 15.09 -0.32 3.72
N PHE A 123 14.38 0.76 3.97
CA PHE A 123 14.56 2.06 3.32
C PHE A 123 15.49 2.94 4.16
N SER A 124 16.47 3.57 3.50
CA SER A 124 17.34 4.55 4.18
C SER A 124 16.66 5.90 4.40
N SER A 125 15.57 6.17 3.69
CA SER A 125 14.69 7.34 3.86
C SER A 125 13.24 6.84 3.89
N ALA A 126 12.49 7.13 4.95
CA ALA A 126 11.16 6.53 5.12
C ALA A 126 10.22 6.91 3.96
N VAL A 127 9.45 5.93 3.49
CA VAL A 127 8.44 6.09 2.44
C VAL A 127 7.08 5.72 3.01
N ASN A 128 6.01 6.06 2.33
CA ASN A 128 4.67 5.63 2.74
C ASN A 128 3.83 5.10 1.59
N ALA A 129 4.45 4.95 0.41
CA ALA A 129 3.91 4.19 -0.70
C ALA A 129 5.03 3.33 -1.30
N PHE A 130 4.77 2.03 -1.40
CA PHE A 130 5.73 1.07 -1.95
C PHE A 130 5.01 -0.04 -2.71
N GLY A 131 5.62 -0.51 -3.80
CA GLY A 131 5.09 -1.64 -4.55
C GLY A 131 6.08 -2.27 -5.51
N PHE A 132 5.76 -3.48 -5.94
CA PHE A 132 6.61 -4.33 -6.77
C PHE A 132 5.77 -5.38 -7.50
N GLU A 133 6.39 -6.08 -8.44
CA GLU A 133 5.75 -7.11 -9.24
C GLU A 133 5.93 -8.47 -8.56
N VAL A 134 4.94 -9.34 -8.74
CA VAL A 134 4.90 -10.71 -8.24
C VAL A 134 4.67 -11.64 -9.42
N GLY A 135 5.38 -12.76 -9.46
CA GLY A 135 5.31 -13.75 -10.53
C GLY A 135 4.97 -15.14 -10.01
N ASP A 136 4.26 -15.89 -10.85
CA ASP A 136 3.82 -17.28 -10.68
C ASP A 136 2.81 -17.55 -9.55
N TRP A 137 2.31 -16.49 -8.90
CA TRP A 137 1.31 -16.62 -7.85
C TRP A 137 -0.03 -17.17 -8.36
N ALA A 138 -0.70 -17.98 -7.53
CA ALA A 138 -2.00 -18.62 -7.79
C ALA A 138 -2.01 -19.70 -8.89
N THR A 139 -0.85 -20.19 -9.32
CA THR A 139 -0.74 -21.27 -10.32
C THR A 139 -1.06 -22.66 -9.75
N CYS A 140 -0.85 -22.86 -8.46
CA CYS A 140 -1.13 -24.10 -7.74
C CYS A 140 -1.45 -23.80 -6.28
N CYS A 141 -1.58 -24.87 -5.50
CA CYS A 141 -1.35 -24.78 -4.06
C CYS A 141 -2.33 -23.84 -3.33
N THR A 142 -3.46 -23.54 -3.98
CA THR A 142 -4.56 -22.68 -3.51
C THR A 142 -5.44 -23.35 -2.46
N TYR A 143 -5.15 -24.61 -2.12
CA TYR A 143 -5.83 -25.38 -1.09
C TYR A 143 -5.02 -25.46 0.22
N ASN A 144 -4.00 -24.61 0.38
CA ASN A 144 -3.30 -24.47 1.65
C ASN A 144 -4.28 -24.12 2.78
N THR A 145 -4.01 -24.62 3.99
CA THR A 145 -4.82 -24.39 5.19
C THR A 145 -3.96 -23.70 6.23
N ARG A 146 -4.33 -22.46 6.58
CA ARG A 146 -3.67 -21.68 7.62
C ARG A 146 -4.01 -22.25 8.99
N ASP A 147 -3.06 -22.14 9.92
CA ASP A 147 -3.28 -22.53 11.30
C ASP A 147 -4.33 -21.62 11.97
N ALA A 148 -5.02 -22.15 12.98
CA ALA A 148 -6.11 -21.45 13.65
C ALA A 148 -5.65 -20.16 14.38
N SER A 149 -4.38 -20.09 14.80
CA SER A 149 -3.87 -18.90 15.48
C SER A 149 -3.60 -17.76 14.51
N THR A 150 -3.11 -18.04 13.31
CA THR A 150 -3.03 -17.06 12.22
C THR A 150 -4.41 -16.54 11.85
N VAL A 151 -5.38 -17.44 11.64
CA VAL A 151 -6.77 -17.06 11.33
C VAL A 151 -7.37 -16.16 12.40
N ALA A 152 -7.20 -16.50 13.68
CA ALA A 152 -7.75 -15.73 14.79
C ALA A 152 -7.03 -14.38 14.99
N THR A 153 -5.71 -14.33 14.83
CA THR A 153 -4.90 -13.13 15.03
C THR A 153 -5.16 -12.09 13.94
N TYR A 154 -5.24 -12.52 12.68
CA TYR A 154 -5.29 -11.61 11.53
C TYR A 154 -6.69 -11.50 10.90
N GLY A 155 -7.66 -12.32 11.33
CA GLY A 155 -9.03 -12.27 10.80
C GLY A 155 -9.14 -12.67 9.33
N VAL A 156 -8.28 -13.59 8.88
CA VAL A 156 -8.15 -13.98 7.47
C VAL A 156 -8.88 -15.30 7.13
N PRO A 157 -9.15 -15.59 5.85
CA PRO A 157 -9.68 -16.88 5.44
C PRO A 157 -8.79 -18.06 5.84
N VAL A 158 -9.42 -19.18 6.23
CA VAL A 158 -8.75 -20.42 6.62
C VAL A 158 -7.96 -21.05 5.47
N THR A 159 -8.47 -20.92 4.24
CA THR A 159 -7.90 -21.58 3.06
C THR A 159 -7.45 -20.59 1.99
N GLY A 160 -6.42 -20.96 1.24
CA GLY A 160 -5.94 -20.22 0.08
C GLY A 160 -4.42 -20.08 0.05
N SER A 161 -3.89 -19.71 -1.12
CA SER A 161 -2.50 -19.23 -1.26
C SER A 161 -2.50 -17.71 -1.09
N GLY A 162 -1.91 -17.24 0.00
CA GLY A 162 -1.91 -15.84 0.40
C GLY A 162 -0.63 -15.12 0.03
N LEU A 163 -0.78 -13.84 -0.32
CA LEU A 163 0.32 -12.87 -0.37
C LEU A 163 0.14 -11.90 0.79
N TRP A 164 1.18 -11.78 1.61
CA TRP A 164 1.17 -11.04 2.85
C TRP A 164 2.13 -9.86 2.80
N ILE A 165 1.76 -8.76 3.46
CA ILE A 165 2.62 -7.59 3.61
C ILE A 165 2.57 -7.08 5.06
N ALA A 166 3.73 -6.68 5.60
CA ALA A 166 3.83 -6.06 6.92
C ALA A 166 4.74 -4.83 6.88
N PHE A 167 4.39 -3.79 7.63
CA PHE A 167 5.14 -2.53 7.71
C PHE A 167 5.83 -2.42 9.08
N ASP A 168 7.11 -2.06 9.10
CA ASP A 168 7.88 -1.83 10.34
C ASP A 168 7.79 -2.93 11.40
N GLY A 169 7.69 -4.19 10.95
CA GLY A 169 7.55 -5.36 11.84
C GLY A 169 6.20 -5.42 12.58
N GLY A 170 5.24 -4.57 12.19
CA GLY A 170 3.87 -4.59 12.69
C GLY A 170 3.06 -5.79 12.18
N ALA A 171 1.75 -5.76 12.45
CA ALA A 171 0.85 -6.81 12.01
C ALA A 171 0.81 -6.89 10.47
N ALA A 172 0.94 -8.11 9.95
CA ALA A 172 0.77 -8.37 8.53
C ALA A 172 -0.70 -8.20 8.10
N THR A 173 -0.92 -7.78 6.86
CA THR A 173 -2.19 -7.82 6.17
C THR A 173 -2.12 -8.82 5.02
N LEU A 174 -3.29 -9.28 4.54
CA LEU A 174 -3.42 -10.24 3.44
C LEU A 174 -3.96 -9.54 2.18
N PRO A 175 -3.10 -8.82 1.41
CA PRO A 175 -3.47 -8.19 0.15
C PRO A 175 -4.20 -9.07 -0.86
N ALA A 176 -3.87 -10.35 -0.89
CA ALA A 176 -4.40 -11.26 -1.87
C ALA A 176 -4.47 -12.69 -1.31
N ASN A 177 -5.53 -13.43 -1.68
CA ASN A 177 -5.70 -14.83 -1.31
C ASN A 177 -6.34 -15.57 -2.48
N ALA A 178 -5.61 -16.53 -3.04
CA ALA A 178 -6.05 -17.32 -4.18
C ALA A 178 -6.70 -18.63 -3.76
N LEU A 179 -7.86 -18.91 -4.33
CA LEU A 179 -8.55 -20.19 -4.32
C LEU A 179 -8.46 -20.87 -5.71
N SER A 180 -8.15 -20.10 -6.75
CA SER A 180 -7.95 -20.52 -8.13
C SER A 180 -6.98 -19.59 -8.89
N ASP A 181 -6.60 -19.99 -10.10
CA ASP A 181 -5.84 -19.16 -11.04
C ASP A 181 -6.53 -17.83 -11.37
N ASN A 182 -7.87 -17.80 -11.39
CA ASN A 182 -8.66 -16.60 -11.64
C ASN A 182 -8.57 -15.54 -10.54
N ASP A 183 -7.95 -15.84 -9.40
CA ASP A 183 -7.68 -14.85 -8.36
C ASP A 183 -6.40 -14.04 -8.64
N ASN A 184 -5.58 -14.48 -9.60
CA ASN A 184 -4.46 -13.69 -10.12
C ASN A 184 -4.98 -12.69 -11.16
N PRO A 185 -4.91 -11.37 -10.90
CA PRO A 185 -5.46 -10.37 -11.81
C PRO A 185 -4.70 -10.31 -13.14
N GLY A 186 -3.41 -10.66 -13.18
CA GLY A 186 -2.66 -10.80 -14.42
C GLY A 186 -3.18 -11.93 -15.29
N TYR A 187 -3.51 -13.07 -14.67
CA TYR A 187 -4.01 -14.22 -15.40
C TYR A 187 -5.37 -13.91 -16.03
N VAL A 188 -6.26 -13.27 -15.25
CA VAL A 188 -7.57 -12.83 -15.76
C VAL A 188 -7.44 -11.81 -16.90
N ALA A 189 -6.50 -10.86 -16.79
CA ALA A 189 -6.36 -9.79 -17.76
C ALA A 189 -5.62 -10.20 -19.05
N THR A 190 -4.58 -11.03 -18.93
CA THR A 190 -3.64 -11.30 -20.04
C THR A 190 -3.26 -12.77 -20.19
N GLY A 191 -3.74 -13.66 -19.31
CA GLY A 191 -3.34 -15.07 -19.28
C GLY A 191 -1.93 -15.30 -18.73
N GLN A 192 -1.33 -14.31 -18.08
CA GLN A 192 0.00 -14.41 -17.48
C GLN A 192 -0.08 -14.35 -15.95
N TYR A 193 0.65 -15.21 -15.25
CA TYR A 193 0.69 -15.22 -13.79
C TYR A 193 1.63 -14.14 -13.23
N VAL A 194 1.36 -12.88 -13.57
CA VAL A 194 2.09 -11.71 -13.06
C VAL A 194 1.13 -10.64 -12.56
N ASN A 195 1.32 -10.20 -11.33
CA ASN A 195 0.51 -9.16 -10.71
C ASN A 195 1.39 -8.14 -9.99
N PHE A 196 0.78 -7.05 -9.57
CA PHE A 196 1.41 -6.00 -8.79
C PHE A 196 0.82 -6.00 -7.39
N ILE A 197 1.70 -5.99 -6.40
CA ILE A 197 1.35 -5.73 -5.00
C ILE A 197 1.92 -4.38 -4.62
N GLY A 198 1.07 -3.52 -4.07
CA GLY A 198 1.48 -2.22 -3.55
C GLY A 198 0.65 -1.82 -2.35
N ALA A 199 1.15 -0.84 -1.62
CA ALA A 199 0.46 -0.23 -0.51
C ALA A 199 0.74 1.27 -0.45
N ILE A 200 -0.27 2.03 -0.02
CA ILE A 200 -0.17 3.45 0.31
C ILE A 200 -0.72 3.63 1.73
N ASP A 201 0.12 4.03 2.67
CA ASP A 201 -0.28 4.36 4.04
C ASP A 201 -0.13 5.86 4.25
N SER A 202 -1.23 6.62 4.21
CA SER A 202 -1.16 8.06 4.48
C SER A 202 -1.30 8.40 5.97
N SER A 203 -1.39 7.41 6.87
CA SER A 203 -1.45 7.66 8.32
C SER A 203 -0.07 7.84 8.94
N SER A 204 0.97 7.27 8.33
CA SER A 204 2.34 7.29 8.85
C SER A 204 3.37 7.10 7.73
N TYR A 205 4.65 7.01 8.09
CA TYR A 205 5.72 6.60 7.18
C TYR A 205 6.34 5.32 7.72
N PHE A 206 6.76 4.43 6.82
CA PHE A 206 7.44 3.20 7.16
C PHE A 206 8.90 3.19 6.69
N SER A 207 9.75 2.54 7.50
CA SER A 207 11.17 2.35 7.20
C SER A 207 11.47 0.95 6.69
N SER A 208 10.50 0.03 6.76
CA SER A 208 10.62 -1.31 6.24
C SER A 208 9.29 -1.93 5.82
N VAL A 209 9.36 -2.80 4.81
CA VAL A 209 8.26 -3.62 4.33
C VAL A 209 8.72 -5.06 4.28
N THR A 210 7.95 -5.98 4.85
CA THR A 210 8.15 -7.42 4.68
C THR A 210 7.05 -7.99 3.80
N PHE A 211 7.41 -8.78 2.80
CA PHE A 211 6.49 -9.44 1.87
C PHE A 211 6.81 -10.93 1.75
N PHE A 212 5.79 -11.77 1.74
CA PHE A 212 5.94 -13.22 1.63
C PHE A 212 4.66 -13.88 1.12
N GLY A 213 4.77 -15.12 0.67
CA GLY A 213 3.63 -15.99 0.40
C GLY A 213 3.51 -17.10 1.46
N ASP A 214 2.32 -17.68 1.59
CA ASP A 214 2.08 -18.85 2.47
C ASP A 214 1.58 -20.11 1.72
N GLY A 215 1.46 -20.05 0.39
CA GLY A 215 1.11 -21.20 -0.45
C GLY A 215 2.24 -22.21 -0.58
N TYR A 216 2.35 -23.16 0.36
CA TYR A 216 3.40 -24.18 0.32
C TYR A 216 3.37 -25.03 -0.96
N GLY A 217 4.55 -25.21 -1.57
CA GLY A 217 4.73 -25.96 -2.81
C GLY A 217 4.55 -25.12 -4.08
N GLU A 218 4.14 -23.86 -3.94
CA GLU A 218 4.10 -22.89 -5.04
C GLU A 218 5.52 -22.44 -5.40
N TYR A 219 5.77 -22.22 -6.69
CA TYR A 219 6.89 -21.39 -7.09
C TYR A 219 6.41 -19.93 -7.03
N LEU A 220 7.20 -19.06 -6.40
CA LEU A 220 6.80 -17.67 -6.20
C LEU A 220 8.03 -16.77 -6.30
N VAL A 221 7.88 -15.67 -7.03
CA VAL A 221 8.91 -14.63 -7.12
C VAL A 221 8.33 -13.25 -6.87
N ALA A 222 9.17 -12.34 -6.39
CA ALA A 222 8.86 -10.92 -6.29
C ALA A 222 10.01 -10.08 -6.87
N GLY A 223 9.73 -8.91 -7.41
CA GLY A 223 10.75 -8.02 -7.99
C GLY A 223 10.22 -7.16 -9.13
N GLY A 224 10.89 -7.24 -10.29
CA GLY A 224 10.54 -6.45 -11.47
C GLY A 224 10.99 -5.00 -11.32
N THR A 225 10.04 -4.06 -11.35
CA THR A 225 10.29 -2.65 -11.04
C THR A 225 9.79 -2.36 -9.63
N LEU A 226 10.69 -1.92 -8.75
CA LEU A 226 10.30 -1.38 -7.44
C LEU A 226 9.82 0.06 -7.62
N ARG A 227 8.75 0.41 -6.92
CA ARG A 227 8.11 1.73 -6.97
C ARG A 227 8.05 2.31 -5.57
N PHE A 228 8.46 3.56 -5.42
CA PHE A 228 8.56 4.26 -4.15
C PHE A 228 7.88 5.62 -4.28
N ALA A 229 7.14 6.02 -3.25
CA ALA A 229 6.72 7.40 -3.12
C ALA A 229 6.49 7.78 -1.65
N SER A 230 6.36 9.07 -1.44
CA SER A 230 5.91 9.65 -0.19
C SER A 230 4.75 10.59 -0.48
N VAL A 231 3.54 10.22 -0.07
CA VAL A 231 2.36 11.07 -0.12
C VAL A 231 2.22 11.86 1.18
N ALA A 232 1.55 13.00 1.13
CA ALA A 232 1.25 13.76 2.35
C ALA A 232 0.41 12.91 3.31
N LEU A 233 0.55 13.13 4.61
CA LEU A 233 -0.30 12.44 5.59
C LEU A 233 -1.77 12.85 5.36
N ASP A 234 -2.68 11.91 5.62
CA ASP A 234 -4.14 12.06 5.46
C ASP A 234 -4.58 12.38 4.02
N SER A 235 -3.72 12.15 3.01
CA SER A 235 -4.01 12.48 1.61
C SER A 235 -4.66 11.34 0.82
N VAL A 236 -4.63 10.11 1.33
CA VAL A 236 -5.15 8.92 0.65
C VAL A 236 -5.92 8.07 1.64
N ASP A 237 -7.19 7.80 1.35
CA ASP A 237 -8.06 6.92 2.11
C ASP A 237 -7.79 5.45 1.82
N ASP A 238 -8.37 4.56 2.62
CA ASP A 238 -8.19 3.11 2.54
C ASP A 238 -8.79 2.46 1.28
N ASP A 239 -9.62 3.19 0.54
CA ASP A 239 -10.16 2.79 -0.77
C ASP A 239 -9.40 3.42 -1.95
N GLY A 240 -8.34 4.19 -1.68
CA GLY A 240 -7.54 4.89 -2.68
C GLY A 240 -8.13 6.23 -3.11
N ALA A 241 -9.22 6.71 -2.50
CA ALA A 241 -9.71 8.06 -2.70
C ALA A 241 -8.68 9.08 -2.18
N VAL A 242 -8.53 10.18 -2.92
CA VAL A 242 -7.53 11.20 -2.59
C VAL A 242 -8.19 12.40 -1.93
N ASN A 243 -7.77 12.67 -0.70
CA ASN A 243 -8.18 13.82 0.11
C ASN A 243 -7.15 14.94 0.00
N VAL A 244 -7.13 15.63 -1.14
CA VAL A 244 -6.32 16.85 -1.26
C VAL A 244 -7.14 18.04 -0.76
N PRO A 245 -6.67 18.81 0.23
CA PRO A 245 -7.28 20.09 0.57
C PRO A 245 -7.37 20.96 -0.69
N GLU A 246 -8.57 21.47 -1.00
CA GLU A 246 -8.80 22.25 -2.21
C GLU A 246 -7.71 23.32 -2.39
N PRO A 247 -7.13 23.47 -3.60
CA PRO A 247 -6.07 24.45 -3.82
C PRO A 247 -6.51 25.82 -3.33
N ALA A 248 -5.64 26.51 -2.57
CA ALA A 248 -5.89 27.85 -2.04
C ALA A 248 -6.36 28.86 -3.12
N SER A 249 -6.13 28.56 -4.40
CA SER A 249 -6.67 29.25 -5.58
C SER A 249 -8.20 29.35 -5.59
N ILE A 250 -8.94 28.32 -5.13
CA ILE A 250 -10.41 28.35 -5.04
C ILE A 250 -10.84 29.25 -3.87
N ALA A 251 -10.15 29.16 -2.73
CA ALA A 251 -10.37 30.05 -1.60
C ALA A 251 -10.06 31.52 -1.96
N LEU A 252 -9.00 31.78 -2.73
CA LEU A 252 -8.63 33.09 -3.26
C LEU A 252 -9.61 33.59 -4.32
N LEU A 253 -10.16 32.71 -5.16
CA LEU A 253 -11.25 33.06 -6.08
C LEU A 253 -12.51 33.46 -5.31
N GLY A 254 -12.86 32.70 -4.27
CA GLY A 254 -13.98 32.99 -3.38
C GLY A 254 -13.81 34.32 -2.66
N LEU A 255 -12.64 34.57 -2.08
CA LEU A 255 -12.30 35.84 -1.43
C LEU A 255 -12.23 37.00 -2.43
N GLY A 256 -11.73 36.77 -3.64
CA GLY A 256 -11.69 37.74 -4.74
C GLY A 256 -13.09 38.13 -5.22
N LEU A 257 -14.01 37.17 -5.34
CA LEU A 257 -15.41 37.41 -5.66
C LEU A 257 -16.13 38.19 -4.55
N VAL A 258 -15.90 37.84 -3.28
CA VAL A 258 -16.45 38.58 -2.13
C VAL A 258 -15.92 40.02 -2.08
N GLY A 259 -14.62 40.21 -2.30
CA GLY A 259 -13.98 41.53 -2.41
C GLY A 259 -14.54 42.35 -3.57
N PHE A 260 -14.79 41.74 -4.72
CA PHE A 260 -15.39 42.40 -5.88
C PHE A 260 -16.83 42.85 -5.61
N VAL A 261 -17.67 41.99 -5.02
CA VAL A 261 -19.06 42.33 -4.64
C VAL A 261 -19.10 43.44 -3.59
N ALA A 262 -18.22 43.40 -2.58
CA ALA A 262 -18.11 44.43 -1.57
C ALA A 262 -17.67 45.78 -2.16
N SER A 263 -16.74 45.78 -3.13
CA SER A 263 -16.28 46.99 -3.81
C SER A 263 -17.37 47.65 -4.69
N ARG A 264 -18.25 46.84 -5.31
CA ARG A 264 -19.39 47.34 -6.08
C ARG A 264 -20.42 48.03 -5.19
N ARG A 265 -20.68 47.51 -3.99
CA ARG A 265 -21.64 48.12 -3.04
C ARG A 265 -21.20 49.47 -2.49
N ARG A 266 -19.89 49.75 -2.44
CA ARG A 266 -19.36 51.06 -2.01
C ARG A 266 -19.46 52.17 -3.06
N LYS A 267 -19.75 51.84 -4.33
CA LYS A 267 -19.95 52.85 -5.39
C LYS A 267 -21.41 53.27 -5.57
N THR A 268 -22.34 52.65 -4.85
CA THR A 268 -23.78 52.93 -4.94
C THR A 268 -24.36 53.57 -3.67
N ALA A 269 -23.50 53.99 -2.74
CA ALA A 269 -23.85 54.74 -1.53
C ALA A 269 -23.25 56.16 -1.61
#